data_AF-A0A0Q6WXU9-F1
#
_entry.id   AF-A0A0Q6WXU9-F1
#
_cell.length_a   1.000
_cell.length_b   1.000
_cell.length_c   1.000
_cell.angle_alpha   90.00
_cell.angle_beta   90.00
_cell.angle_gamma   90.00
#
_symmetry.space_group_name_H-M   'P 1'
#
loop_
_entity.id
_entity.type
_entity.pdbx_description
1 polymer ?
#
loop_
_entity_poly.entity_id
_entity_poly.type
_entity_poly.pdbx_seq_one_letter_code
_entity_poly.pdbx_strand_id
1 'polypeptide(L)'
;MTMPIRIDTLKYAQLLKESGLSAEQAELQAEALGTVLNECQVAVESDLVIQRSDLLARVDLLKQEVYDRVDLLKQEVYDRMDLLKQEVYDRMDLLKQEVYDRMDLLKQEVYSRIDALELRIDGLERRIAGLETRFYLLFGIQFAVDAVILFKLYA
;
A
#
# COMPACT_ATOMS: atom_id res chain seq x y z
N MET A 1 -8.76 35.40 -38.10
CA MET A 1 -8.18 35.92 -39.35
C MET A 1 -7.66 37.30 -39.03
N THR A 2 -6.35 37.53 -39.08
CA THR A 2 -5.78 38.87 -38.83
C THR A 2 -6.27 39.85 -39.89
N MET A 3 -6.87 40.95 -39.46
CA MET A 3 -7.30 42.00 -40.39
C MET A 3 -6.29 43.14 -40.41
N PRO A 4 -5.98 43.70 -41.61
CA PRO A 4 -5.21 44.92 -41.72
C PRO A 4 -5.99 46.08 -41.10
N ILE A 5 -5.29 47.01 -40.44
CA ILE A 5 -5.92 48.20 -39.87
C ILE A 5 -6.37 49.10 -41.02
N ARG A 6 -7.68 49.22 -41.24
CA ARG A 6 -8.23 50.09 -42.29
C ARG A 6 -8.36 51.52 -41.78
N ILE A 7 -7.57 52.43 -42.34
CA ILE A 7 -7.74 53.88 -42.17
C ILE A 7 -8.35 54.50 -43.41
N ASP A 8 -9.16 55.53 -43.21
CA ASP A 8 -9.64 56.38 -44.29
C ASP A 8 -8.54 57.40 -44.63
N THR A 9 -7.71 57.06 -45.61
CA THR A 9 -6.55 57.86 -46.04
C THR A 9 -6.97 59.24 -46.57
N LEU A 10 -8.18 59.37 -47.12
CA LEU A 10 -8.72 60.65 -47.61
C LEU A 10 -9.07 61.59 -46.45
N LYS A 11 -9.81 61.10 -45.44
CA LYS A 11 -10.08 61.89 -44.24
C LYS A 11 -8.81 62.25 -43.49
N TYR A 12 -7.84 61.34 -43.42
CA TYR A 12 -6.56 61.60 -42.77
C TYR A 12 -5.75 62.66 -43.51
N ALA A 13 -5.69 62.61 -44.84
CA ALA A 13 -5.05 63.65 -45.65
C ALA A 13 -5.73 65.01 -45.50
N GLN A 14 -7.06 65.06 -45.39
CA GLN A 14 -7.81 66.31 -45.14
C GLN A 14 -7.44 66.94 -43.79
N LEU A 15 -7.41 66.13 -42.72
CA LEU A 15 -6.95 66.57 -41.39
C LEU A 15 -5.52 67.13 -41.42
N LEU A 16 -4.62 66.49 -42.17
CA LEU A 16 -3.24 66.96 -42.33
C LEU A 16 -3.17 68.33 -43.05
N LYS A 17 -3.98 68.51 -44.11
CA LYS A 17 -4.10 69.80 -44.82
C LYS A 17 -4.67 70.89 -43.91
N GLU A 18 -5.69 70.57 -43.12
CA GLU A 18 -6.27 71.49 -42.14
C GLU A 18 -5.27 71.88 -41.04
N SER A 19 -4.34 70.99 -40.68
CA SER A 19 -3.25 71.27 -39.76
C SER A 19 -2.06 72.03 -40.37
N GLY A 20 -2.15 72.46 -41.63
CA GLY A 20 -1.18 73.34 -42.28
C GLY A 20 -0.11 72.64 -43.13
N LEU A 21 -0.21 71.33 -43.38
CA LEU A 21 0.67 70.64 -44.33
C LEU A 21 0.25 70.94 -45.77
N SER A 22 1.23 70.95 -46.69
CA SER A 22 0.94 71.09 -48.12
C SER A 22 0.14 69.88 -48.62
N ALA A 23 -0.66 70.08 -49.68
CA ALA A 23 -1.55 69.04 -50.18
C ALA A 23 -0.79 67.77 -50.59
N GLU A 24 0.38 67.94 -51.20
CA GLU A 24 1.24 66.86 -51.67
C GLU A 24 1.89 66.09 -50.50
N GLN A 25 2.33 66.79 -49.46
CA GLN A 25 2.89 66.15 -48.26
C GLN A 25 1.84 65.40 -47.45
N ALA A 26 0.64 65.96 -47.33
CA ALA A 26 -0.48 65.33 -46.63
C ALA A 26 -0.94 64.03 -47.30
N GLU A 27 -0.98 64.01 -48.64
CA GLU A 27 -1.34 62.81 -49.41
C GLU A 27 -0.27 61.72 -49.32
N LEU A 28 1.01 62.07 -49.49
CA LEU A 28 2.12 61.12 -49.36
C LEU A 28 2.20 60.52 -47.96
N GLN A 29 1.97 61.32 -46.91
CA GLN A 29 2.01 60.83 -45.54
C GLN A 29 0.82 59.93 -45.22
N ALA A 30 -0.36 60.24 -45.75
CA ALA A 30 -1.55 59.40 -45.62
C ALA A 30 -1.39 58.05 -46.33
N GLU A 31 -0.78 58.04 -47.51
CA GLU A 31 -0.48 56.83 -48.27
C GLU A 31 0.59 55.97 -47.61
N ALA A 32 1.68 56.57 -47.13
CA ALA A 32 2.74 55.88 -46.40
C ALA A 32 2.20 55.23 -45.10
N LEU A 33 1.41 55.96 -44.32
CA LEU A 33 0.80 55.44 -43.09
C LEU A 33 -0.22 54.34 -43.40
N GLY A 34 -1.03 54.49 -44.46
CA GLY A 34 -1.97 53.48 -44.90
C GLY A 34 -1.28 52.17 -45.32
N THR A 35 -0.10 52.28 -45.95
CA THR A 35 0.73 51.12 -46.31
C THR A 35 1.23 50.39 -45.07
N VAL A 36 1.83 51.10 -44.11
CA VAL A 36 2.35 50.51 -42.86
C VAL A 36 1.23 49.88 -42.01
N LEU A 37 0.07 50.52 -41.94
CA LEU A 37 -1.07 50.00 -41.18
C LEU A 37 -1.76 48.81 -41.85
N ASN A 38 -1.69 48.70 -43.18
CA ASN A 38 -2.10 47.51 -43.91
C ASN A 38 -1.15 46.33 -43.69
N GLU A 39 0.14 46.59 -43.47
CA GLU A 39 1.11 45.55 -43.10
C GLU A 39 0.97 45.12 -41.62
N CYS A 40 0.42 45.99 -40.76
CA CYS A 40 0.12 45.67 -39.37
C CYS A 40 -1.08 44.72 -39.25
N GLN A 41 -0.80 43.50 -38.78
CA GLN A 41 -1.81 42.49 -38.49
C GLN A 41 -2.22 42.57 -37.01
N VAL A 42 -3.49 42.89 -36.75
CA VAL A 42 -4.06 42.90 -35.40
C VAL A 42 -5.18 41.87 -35.33
N ALA A 43 -5.28 41.16 -34.20
CA ALA A 43 -6.42 40.31 -33.93
C ALA A 43 -7.68 41.19 -33.77
N VAL A 44 -8.72 40.91 -34.56
CA VAL A 44 -10.00 41.62 -34.41
C VAL A 44 -10.57 41.32 -33.03
N GLU A 45 -11.24 42.28 -32.42
CA GLU A 45 -11.85 42.12 -31.09
C GLU A 45 -12.77 40.88 -31.01
N SER A 46 -13.45 40.54 -32.10
CA SER A 46 -14.22 39.30 -32.23
C SER A 46 -13.38 38.02 -32.10
N ASP A 47 -12.18 37.99 -32.69
CA ASP A 47 -11.29 36.83 -32.63
C ASP A 47 -10.78 36.63 -31.20
N LEU A 48 -10.47 37.72 -30.50
CA LEU A 48 -10.07 37.69 -29.10
C LEU A 48 -11.21 37.17 -28.20
N VAL A 49 -12.45 37.57 -28.48
CA VAL A 49 -13.64 37.09 -27.75
C VAL A 49 -13.85 35.58 -27.98
N ILE A 50 -13.70 35.10 -29.21
CA ILE A 50 -13.80 33.67 -29.53
C ILE A 50 -12.69 32.89 -28.82
N GLN A 51 -11.44 33.34 -28.90
CA GLN A 51 -10.32 32.69 -28.20
C GLN A 51 -10.52 32.65 -26.68
N ARG A 52 -11.03 33.74 -26.10
CA ARG A 52 -11.36 33.78 -24.66
C ARG A 52 -12.45 32.78 -24.31
N SER A 53 -13.50 32.69 -25.12
CA SER A 53 -14.58 31.71 -24.95
C SER A 53 -14.05 30.28 -25.01
N ASP A 54 -13.23 29.96 -26.01
CA ASP A 54 -12.59 28.64 -26.17
C ASP A 54 -11.70 28.30 -24.97
N LEU A 55 -10.93 29.27 -24.47
CA LEU A 55 -10.07 29.08 -23.31
C LEU A 55 -10.90 28.80 -22.04
N LEU A 56 -11.99 29.53 -21.84
CA LEU A 56 -12.90 29.29 -20.71
C LEU A 56 -13.51 27.89 -20.79
N ALA A 57 -14.00 27.48 -21.96
CA ALA A 57 -14.54 26.13 -22.16
C ALA A 57 -13.49 25.04 -21.86
N ARG A 58 -12.24 25.21 -22.30
CA ARG A 58 -11.14 24.29 -21.99
C ARG A 58 -10.83 24.23 -20.50
N VAL A 59 -10.84 25.37 -19.81
CA VAL A 59 -10.62 25.42 -18.36
C VAL A 59 -11.73 24.69 -17.62
N ASP A 60 -12.99 24.84 -18.04
CA ASP A 60 -14.11 24.16 -17.39
C ASP A 60 -14.09 22.65 -17.64
N LEU A 61 -13.72 22.20 -18.85
CA LEU A 61 -13.47 20.79 -19.13
C LEU A 61 -12.34 20.21 -18.28
N LEU A 62 -11.22 20.93 -18.16
CA LEU A 62 -10.09 20.49 -17.33
C LEU A 62 -10.47 20.42 -15.85
N LYS A 63 -11.29 21.35 -15.35
CA LYS A 63 -11.80 21.27 -13.97
C LYS A 63 -12.64 20.03 -13.77
N GLN A 64 -13.57 19.73 -14.70
CA GLN A 64 -14.39 18.52 -14.62
C GLN A 64 -13.52 17.27 -14.61
N GLU A 65 -12.56 17.16 -15.53
CA GLU A 65 -11.66 16.00 -15.58
C GLU A 65 -10.86 15.83 -14.27
N VAL A 66 -10.41 16.93 -13.66
CA VAL A 66 -9.73 16.88 -12.36
C VAL A 66 -10.66 16.41 -11.25
N TYR A 67 -11.91 16.88 -11.20
CA TYR A 67 -12.89 16.41 -10.21
C TYR A 67 -13.17 14.92 -10.38
N ASP A 68 -13.40 14.46 -11.61
CA ASP A 68 -13.67 13.04 -11.90
C ASP A 68 -12.48 12.16 -11.50
N ARG A 69 -11.25 12.58 -11.81
CA ARG A 69 -10.03 11.86 -11.39
C ARG A 69 -9.88 11.81 -9.88
N VAL A 70 -10.20 12.88 -9.17
CA VAL A 70 -10.15 12.91 -7.71
C VAL A 70 -11.17 11.95 -7.11
N ASP A 71 -12.37 11.88 -7.66
CA ASP A 71 -13.40 10.97 -7.16
C ASP A 71 -13.09 9.50 -7.47
N LEU A 72 -12.53 9.21 -8.64
CA LEU A 72 -11.99 7.87 -8.96
C LEU A 72 -10.86 7.47 -8.00
N LEU A 73 -9.90 8.37 -7.72
CA LEU A 73 -8.82 8.09 -6.78
C LEU A 73 -9.34 7.84 -5.35
N LYS A 74 -10.37 8.57 -4.91
CA LYS A 74 -11.00 8.31 -3.61
C LYS A 74 -11.60 6.91 -3.58
N GLN A 75 -12.33 6.51 -4.62
CA GLN A 75 -12.93 5.18 -4.71
C GLN A 75 -11.86 4.08 -4.66
N GLU A 76 -10.80 4.19 -5.47
CA GLU A 76 -9.69 3.22 -5.43
C GLU A 76 -9.04 3.13 -4.05
N VAL A 77 -8.89 4.25 -3.34
CA VAL A 77 -8.32 4.25 -1.99
C VAL A 77 -9.24 3.54 -1.00
N TYR A 78 -10.56 3.77 -1.07
CA TYR A 78 -11.51 3.06 -0.22
C TYR A 78 -11.51 1.55 -0.50
N ASP A 79 -11.55 1.16 -1.77
CA ASP A 79 -11.53 -0.25 -2.17
C ASP A 79 -10.25 -0.95 -1.69
N ARG A 80 -9.10 -0.31 -1.86
CA ARG A 80 -7.82 -0.83 -1.35
C ARG A 80 -7.79 -0.94 0.16
N MET A 81 -8.38 0.02 0.87
CA MET A 81 -8.45 -0.02 2.33
C MET A 81 -9.32 -1.19 2.81
N ASP A 82 -10.42 -1.48 2.14
CA ASP A 82 -11.30 -2.59 2.52
C ASP A 82 -10.69 -3.95 2.17
N LEU A 83 -9.99 -4.07 1.03
CA LEU A 83 -9.18 -5.25 0.71
C LEU A 83 -8.10 -5.49 1.76
N LEU A 84 -7.36 -4.45 2.16
CA LEU A 84 -6.31 -4.58 3.17
C LEU A 84 -6.88 -5.02 4.54
N LYS A 85 -8.06 -4.52 4.93
CA LYS A 85 -8.72 -4.98 6.15
C LYS A 85 -9.06 -6.47 6.07
N GLN A 86 -9.61 -6.93 4.95
CA GLN A 86 -9.93 -8.34 4.74
C GLN A 86 -8.67 -9.21 4.84
N GLU A 87 -7.59 -8.84 4.14
CA GLU A 87 -6.32 -9.58 4.21
C GLU A 87 -5.77 -9.67 5.63
N VAL A 88 -5.88 -8.61 6.43
CA VAL A 88 -5.44 -8.61 7.83
C VAL A 88 -6.29 -9.54 8.69
N TYR A 89 -7.62 -9.57 8.50
CA TYR A 89 -8.49 -10.50 9.21
C TYR A 89 -8.18 -11.95 8.86
N ASP A 90 -8.04 -12.25 7.57
CA ASP A 90 -7.73 -13.61 7.10
C ASP A 90 -6.39 -14.10 7.65
N ARG A 91 -5.36 -13.24 7.63
CA ARG A 91 -4.05 -13.56 8.22
C ARG A 91 -4.13 -13.80 9.72
N MET A 92 -4.93 -13.01 10.43
CA MET A 92 -5.11 -13.18 11.87
C MET A 92 -5.80 -14.51 12.20
N ASP A 93 -6.78 -14.93 11.41
CA ASP A 93 -7.46 -16.20 11.62
C ASP A 93 -6.59 -17.40 11.27
N LEU A 94 -5.78 -17.31 10.20
CA LEU A 94 -4.76 -18.30 9.89
C LEU A 94 -3.73 -18.44 11.03
N LEU A 95 -3.26 -17.31 11.58
CA LEU A 95 -2.29 -17.33 12.68
C LEU A 95 -2.89 -17.98 13.94
N LYS A 96 -4.16 -17.71 14.26
CA LYS A 96 -4.86 -18.37 15.36
C LYS A 96 -4.90 -19.88 15.15
N GLN A 97 -5.28 -20.33 13.96
CA GLN A 97 -5.32 -21.76 13.63
C GLN A 97 -3.94 -22.41 13.81
N GLU A 98 -2.88 -21.81 13.28
CA GLU A 98 -1.53 -22.33 13.42
C GLU A 98 -1.09 -22.44 14.89
N VAL A 99 -1.47 -21.46 15.73
CA VAL A 99 -1.18 -21.51 17.17
C VAL A 99 -1.94 -22.64 17.85
N TYR A 100 -3.21 -22.86 17.52
CA TYR A 100 -3.98 -23.98 18.07
C TYR A 100 -3.39 -25.34 17.66
N ASP A 101 -3.05 -25.50 16.39
CA ASP A 101 -2.46 -26.74 15.87
C ASP A 101 -1.12 -27.05 16.56
N ARG A 102 -0.25 -26.04 16.70
CA ARG A 102 1.02 -26.19 17.43
C ARG A 102 0.82 -26.55 18.89
N MET A 103 -0.17 -25.95 19.55
CA MET A 103 -0.48 -26.26 20.94
C MET A 103 -0.97 -27.70 21.09
N ASP A 104 -1.79 -28.20 20.17
CA ASP A 104 -2.29 -29.57 20.21
C ASP A 104 -1.19 -30.59 19.92
N LEU A 105 -0.29 -30.30 18.97
CA LEU A 105 0.92 -31.10 18.76
C LEU A 105 1.80 -31.16 20.02
N LEU A 106 2.01 -30.02 20.69
CA LEU A 106 2.80 -29.98 21.91
C LEU A 106 2.15 -30.80 23.03
N LYS A 107 0.82 -30.73 23.19
CA LYS A 107 0.09 -31.58 24.15
C LYS A 107 0.29 -33.06 23.85
N GLN A 108 0.15 -33.46 22.59
CA GLN A 108 0.36 -34.86 22.18
C GLN A 108 1.77 -35.34 22.49
N GLU A 109 2.78 -34.50 22.22
CA GLU A 109 4.17 -34.83 22.54
C GLU A 109 4.38 -34.98 24.05
N VAL A 110 3.81 -34.09 24.86
CA VAL A 110 3.90 -34.18 26.32
C VAL A 110 3.24 -35.46 26.84
N TYR A 111 2.03 -35.79 26.38
CA TYR A 111 1.36 -37.03 26.78
C TYR A 111 2.17 -38.27 26.38
N SER A 112 2.71 -38.31 25.16
CA SER A 112 3.55 -39.44 24.74
C SER A 112 4.81 -39.59 25.61
N ARG A 113 5.42 -38.48 26.05
CA ARG A 113 6.56 -38.52 26.96
C ARG A 113 6.15 -39.00 28.36
N ILE A 114 4.98 -38.62 28.84
CA ILE A 114 4.43 -39.11 30.11
C ILE A 114 4.22 -40.62 30.03
N ASP A 115 3.53 -41.12 29.01
CA ASP A 115 3.29 -42.56 28.80
C ASP A 115 4.61 -43.34 28.75
N ALA A 116 5.63 -42.80 28.06
CA ALA A 116 6.95 -43.41 28.01
C ALA A 116 7.66 -43.43 29.37
N LEU A 117 7.46 -42.42 30.22
CA LEU A 117 7.99 -42.39 31.58
C LEU A 117 7.27 -43.38 32.49
N GLU A 118 5.94 -43.48 32.41
CA GLU A 118 5.14 -44.47 33.15
C GLU A 118 5.63 -45.89 32.86
N LEU A 119 5.79 -46.24 31.57
CA LEU A 119 6.34 -47.55 31.18
C LEU A 119 7.74 -47.82 31.74
N ARG A 120 8.59 -46.78 31.82
CA ARG A 120 9.92 -46.91 32.41
C ARG A 120 9.86 -47.12 33.91
N ILE A 121 8.96 -46.44 34.62
CA ILE A 121 8.74 -46.61 36.06
C ILE A 121 8.24 -48.03 36.34
N ASP A 122 7.22 -48.51 35.62
CA ASP A 122 6.73 -49.90 35.74
C ASP A 122 7.86 -50.92 35.55
N GLY A 123 8.73 -50.68 34.57
CA GLY A 123 9.90 -51.51 34.33
C GLY A 123 10.90 -51.51 35.49
N LEU A 124 11.11 -50.37 36.13
CA LEU A 124 11.97 -50.25 37.32
C LEU A 124 11.35 -50.94 38.54
N GLU A 125 10.05 -50.79 38.77
CA GLU A 125 9.34 -51.45 39.86
C GLU A 125 9.47 -52.98 39.77
N ARG A 126 9.27 -53.55 38.57
CA ARG A 126 9.47 -55.00 38.35
C ARG A 126 10.90 -55.44 38.63
N ARG A 127 11.89 -54.62 38.26
CA ARG A 127 13.30 -54.92 38.54
C ARG A 127 13.60 -54.89 40.04
N ILE A 128 13.05 -53.92 40.76
CA ILE A 128 13.18 -53.79 42.22
C ILE A 128 12.54 -55.00 42.91
N ALA A 129 11.31 -55.37 42.56
CA ALA A 129 10.64 -56.54 43.11
C ALA A 129 11.45 -57.85 42.88
N GLY A 130 12.07 -57.98 41.70
CA GLY A 130 12.97 -59.09 41.40
C GLY A 130 14.23 -59.09 42.27
N LEU A 131 14.80 -57.92 42.58
CA LEU A 131 15.94 -57.80 43.48
C LEU A 131 15.56 -58.10 44.94
N GLU A 132 14.43 -57.59 45.41
CA GLU A 132 13.90 -57.88 46.76
C GLU A 132 13.72 -59.38 46.96
N THR A 133 13.12 -60.07 45.99
CA THR A 133 12.94 -61.53 46.03
C THR A 133 14.29 -62.26 46.18
N ARG A 134 15.30 -61.85 45.42
CA ARG A 134 16.65 -62.43 45.51
C ARG A 134 17.31 -62.12 46.85
N PHE A 135 17.13 -60.91 47.36
CA PHE A 135 17.66 -60.50 48.66
C PHE A 135 17.05 -61.34 49.79
N TYR A 136 15.73 -61.53 49.82
CA TYR A 136 15.07 -62.39 50.80
C TYR A 136 15.54 -63.84 50.72
N LEU A 137 15.74 -64.37 49.51
CA LEU A 137 16.25 -65.72 49.31
C LEU A 137 17.68 -65.87 49.87
N LEU A 138 18.58 -64.93 49.59
CA LEU A 138 19.94 -64.93 50.12
C LEU A 138 19.96 -64.79 51.64
N PHE A 139 19.17 -63.88 52.19
CA PHE A 139 19.05 -63.70 53.64
C PHE A 139 18.50 -64.95 54.32
N GLY A 140 17.50 -65.61 53.72
CA GLY A 140 16.97 -66.88 54.21
C GLY A 140 18.01 -68.01 54.21
N ILE A 141 18.83 -68.11 53.16
CA ILE A 141 19.96 -69.06 53.12
C ILE A 141 20.96 -68.74 54.22
N GLN A 142 21.36 -67.48 54.38
CA GLN A 142 22.31 -67.06 55.42
C GLN A 142 21.80 -67.41 56.82
N PHE A 143 20.53 -67.10 57.11
CA PHE A 143 19.90 -67.43 58.39
C PHE A 143 19.91 -68.93 58.67
N ALA A 144 19.62 -69.76 57.66
CA ALA A 144 19.68 -71.21 57.79
C ALA A 144 21.11 -71.71 58.07
N VAL A 145 22.12 -71.14 57.39
CA VAL A 145 23.54 -71.45 57.65
C VAL A 145 23.92 -71.09 59.09
N ASP A 146 23.56 -69.89 59.54
CA ASP A 146 23.88 -69.41 60.90
C ASP A 146 23.20 -70.28 61.98
N ALA A 147 21.95 -70.68 61.76
CA ALA A 147 21.22 -71.59 62.66
C ALA A 147 21.90 -72.96 62.78
N VAL A 148 22.37 -73.53 61.66
CA VAL A 148 23.11 -74.80 61.66
C VAL A 148 24.44 -74.67 62.40
N ILE A 149 25.16 -73.57 62.24
CA ILE A 149 26.43 -73.30 62.94
C ILE A 149 26.18 -73.19 64.45
N LEU A 150 25.19 -72.42 64.88
CA LEU A 150 24.84 -72.27 66.30
C LEU A 150 24.41 -73.59 66.93
N PHE A 151 23.59 -74.40 66.23
CA PHE A 151 23.19 -75.73 66.69
C PHE A 151 24.42 -76.62 66.94
N LYS A 152 25.39 -76.63 66.02
CA LYS A 152 26.63 -77.40 66.18
C LYS A 152 27.56 -76.89 67.30
N LEU A 153 27.47 -75.62 67.70
CA LEU A 153 28.32 -75.03 68.74
C LEU A 153 27.75 -75.22 70.16
N TYR A 154 26.43 -75.36 70.30
CA TYR A 154 25.74 -75.37 71.61
C TYR A 154 25.00 -76.67 71.94
N ALA A 155 24.88 -77.62 71.01
CA ALA A 155 24.36 -78.97 71.24
C ALA A 155 25.50 -79.99 71.38
#